data_AF-A0A382QQV3-F1
#
_entry.id   AF-A0A382QQV3-F1
#
_cell.length_a   1.000
_cell.length_b   1.000
_cell.length_c   1.000
_cell.angle_alpha   90.00
_cell.angle_beta   90.00
_cell.angle_gamma   90.00
#
_symmetry.space_group_name_H-M   'P 1'
#
loop_
_entity.id
_entity.type
_entity.pdbx_description
1 polymer ?
#
loop_
_entity_poly.entity_id
_entity_poly.type
_entity_poly.pdbx_seq_one_letter_code
_entity_poly.pdbx_strand_id
1 'polypeptide(L)'
;MMKYLKYYIVPLLSISVFVGIFLGGHWMWLGLVVLFLVVVGGDAVLGEDDSQPEYSYPWLLEIPLHLSLPIIILLLLTFAWASGSTGEDFLGIGQLLSGLFAYDFLSARDSNILIDYIGALLGVGFMVAGLGTNVGHELTHRIKDRIAMLEGRWLLSASCNADFAIEHVYGHHVTVGTDDDPATARKGEN
;
A
#
# COMPACT_ATOMS: atom_id res chain seq x y z
N MET A 1 10.90 20.15 10.27
CA MET A 1 9.57 19.54 10.09
C MET A 1 9.41 18.94 8.68
N MET A 2 9.64 19.73 7.62
CA MET A 2 9.53 19.26 6.22
C MET A 2 10.32 17.97 5.91
N LYS A 3 11.53 17.81 6.46
CA LYS A 3 12.35 16.59 6.27
C LYS A 3 11.67 15.29 6.72
N TYR A 4 10.73 15.34 7.67
CA TYR A 4 9.97 14.15 8.11
C TYR A 4 8.72 13.93 7.26
N LEU A 5 8.05 15.00 6.82
CA LEU A 5 6.76 14.93 6.13
C LEU A 5 6.82 14.15 4.81
N LYS A 6 7.97 14.16 4.12
CA LYS A 6 8.12 13.43 2.84
C LYS A 6 7.87 11.92 2.97
N TYR A 7 8.14 11.32 4.14
CA TYR A 7 7.91 9.89 4.38
C TYR A 7 6.43 9.53 4.63
N TYR A 8 5.54 10.52 4.74
CA TYR A 8 4.11 10.32 4.95
C TYR A 8 3.30 10.48 3.67
N ILE A 9 3.93 10.82 2.54
CA ILE A 9 3.23 11.04 1.27
C ILE A 9 2.40 9.81 0.89
N VAL A 10 3.01 8.63 0.85
CA VAL A 10 2.30 7.41 0.40
C VAL A 10 1.15 7.02 1.35
N PRO A 11 1.32 6.99 2.69
CA PRO A 11 0.19 6.83 3.61
C PRO A 11 -0.93 7.86 3.43
N LEU A 12 -0.62 9.11 3.10
CA LEU A 12 -1.64 10.13 2.84
C LEU A 12 -2.35 9.90 1.51
N LEU A 13 -1.63 9.46 0.48
CA LEU A 13 -2.22 9.13 -0.81
C LEU A 13 -3.19 7.95 -0.73
N SER A 14 -3.00 7.01 0.22
CA SER A 14 -3.93 5.89 0.41
C SER A 14 -5.35 6.35 0.74
N ILE A 15 -5.52 7.52 1.36
CA ILE A 15 -6.82 8.13 1.67
C ILE A 15 -7.62 8.33 0.38
N SER A 16 -6.98 8.72 -0.72
CA SER A 16 -7.68 8.90 -2.01
C SER A 16 -8.26 7.59 -2.55
N VAL A 17 -7.60 6.46 -2.28
CA VAL A 17 -8.09 5.12 -2.66
C VAL A 17 -9.29 4.74 -1.80
N PHE A 18 -9.22 4.93 -0.48
CA PHE A 18 -10.36 4.72 0.42
C PHE A 18 -11.58 5.55 0.01
N VAL A 19 -11.39 6.85 -0.21
CA VAL A 19 -12.45 7.77 -0.63
C VAL A 19 -13.06 7.33 -1.95
N GLY A 20 -12.23 6.97 -2.93
CA GLY A 20 -12.71 6.49 -4.23
C GLY A 20 -13.58 5.24 -4.12
N ILE A 21 -13.17 4.26 -3.29
CA ILE A 21 -13.94 3.02 -3.08
C ILE A 21 -15.27 3.32 -2.38
N PHE A 22 -15.28 4.15 -1.33
CA PHE A 22 -16.52 4.47 -0.61
C PHE A 22 -17.50 5.30 -1.44
N LEU A 23 -17.00 6.21 -2.29
CA LEU A 23 -17.87 6.97 -3.18
C LEU A 23 -18.49 6.08 -4.27
N GLY A 24 -17.84 4.99 -4.67
CA GLY A 24 -18.36 4.08 -5.68
C GLY A 24 -18.45 4.70 -7.09
N GLY A 25 -18.98 3.94 -8.03
CA GLY A 25 -19.06 4.29 -9.44
C GLY A 25 -17.69 4.68 -10.02
N HIS A 26 -17.70 5.68 -10.91
CA HIS A 26 -16.48 6.20 -11.52
C HIS A 26 -15.44 6.74 -10.52
N TRP A 27 -15.83 7.07 -9.27
CA TRP A 27 -14.88 7.52 -8.25
C TRP A 27 -13.94 6.41 -7.78
N MET A 28 -14.23 5.14 -8.05
CA MET A 28 -13.30 4.03 -7.78
C MET A 28 -11.97 4.17 -8.55
N TRP A 29 -11.92 5.00 -9.60
CA TRP A 29 -10.70 5.36 -10.32
C TRP A 29 -9.86 6.47 -9.65
N LEU A 30 -10.44 7.21 -8.69
CA LEU A 30 -9.81 8.38 -8.05
C LEU A 30 -8.43 8.04 -7.49
N GLY A 31 -8.35 6.96 -6.72
CA GLY A 31 -7.10 6.53 -6.08
C GLY A 31 -5.98 6.29 -7.10
N LEU A 32 -6.28 5.54 -8.16
CA LEU A 32 -5.30 5.25 -9.22
C LEU A 32 -4.82 6.53 -9.91
N VAL A 33 -5.75 7.42 -10.29
CA VAL A 33 -5.42 8.68 -10.97
C VAL A 33 -4.55 9.56 -10.08
N VAL A 34 -4.92 9.72 -8.80
CA VAL A 34 -4.14 10.51 -7.84
C VAL A 34 -2.75 9.91 -7.64
N LEU A 35 -2.64 8.59 -7.48
CA LEU A 35 -1.35 7.92 -7.33
C LEU A 35 -0.46 8.11 -8.56
N PHE A 36 -0.99 7.96 -9.77
CA PHE A 36 -0.22 8.16 -10.99
C PHE A 36 0.23 9.62 -11.14
N LEU A 37 -0.66 10.59 -10.90
CA LEU A 37 -0.31 12.00 -11.01
C LEU A 37 0.76 12.41 -9.99
N VAL A 38 0.64 11.95 -8.74
CA VAL A 38 1.56 12.36 -7.67
C VAL A 38 2.87 11.56 -7.70
N VAL A 39 2.82 10.24 -7.88
CA VAL A 39 4.01 9.38 -7.84
C VAL A 39 4.73 9.41 -9.18
N VAL A 40 4.07 8.97 -10.26
CA VAL A 40 4.71 8.89 -11.59
C VAL A 40 4.90 10.27 -12.19
N GLY A 41 3.88 11.13 -12.11
CA GLY A 41 3.98 12.52 -12.57
C GLY A 41 4.95 13.34 -11.72
N GLY A 42 5.00 13.09 -10.42
CA GLY A 42 5.99 13.71 -9.52
C GLY A 42 7.41 13.30 -9.89
N ASP A 43 7.68 12.01 -10.04
CA ASP A 43 9.00 11.48 -10.42
C ASP A 43 9.46 12.01 -11.79
N ALA A 44 8.55 12.11 -12.77
CA ALA A 44 8.88 12.61 -14.11
C ALA A 44 9.21 14.11 -14.18
N VAL A 45 8.77 14.91 -13.19
CA VAL A 45 8.88 16.38 -13.21
C VAL A 45 9.82 16.91 -12.14
N LEU A 46 9.90 16.25 -10.99
CA LEU A 46 10.77 16.63 -9.89
C LEU A 46 12.18 16.06 -10.11
N GLY A 47 13.19 16.74 -9.58
CA GLY A 47 14.58 16.28 -9.64
C GLY A 47 14.94 15.33 -8.50
N GLU A 48 16.12 14.75 -8.59
CA GLU A 48 16.71 13.89 -7.55
C GLU A 48 16.95 14.69 -6.24
N ASP A 49 16.62 14.08 -5.10
CA ASP A 49 16.90 14.63 -3.77
C ASP A 49 18.09 13.89 -3.14
N ASP A 50 19.30 14.40 -3.37
CA ASP A 50 20.54 13.87 -2.79
C ASP A 50 20.79 14.32 -1.33
N SER A 51 19.83 15.02 -0.71
CA SER A 51 20.02 15.54 0.64
C SER A 51 20.14 14.43 1.68
N GLN A 52 21.12 14.57 2.57
CA GLN A 52 21.37 13.66 3.70
C GLN A 52 21.14 14.38 5.03
N PRO A 53 19.90 14.74 5.37
CA PRO A 53 19.61 15.48 6.59
C PRO A 53 19.76 14.59 7.83
N GLU A 54 20.33 15.13 8.89
CA GLU A 54 20.33 14.46 10.19
C GLU A 54 18.92 14.48 10.82
N TYR A 55 18.47 13.37 11.39
CA TYR A 55 17.15 13.26 12.02
C TYR A 55 17.26 13.23 13.54
N SER A 56 16.80 14.30 14.20
CA SER A 56 16.77 14.41 15.67
C SER A 56 15.77 13.46 16.34
N TYR A 57 14.75 13.00 15.61
CA TYR A 57 13.67 12.14 16.11
C TYR A 57 13.42 10.97 15.14
N PRO A 58 14.30 9.96 15.10
CA PRO A 58 14.18 8.85 14.14
C PRO A 58 12.87 8.06 14.28
N TRP A 59 12.29 8.00 15.48
CA TRP A 59 11.00 7.32 15.71
C TRP A 59 9.85 7.89 14.87
N LEU A 60 9.93 9.14 14.40
CA LEU A 60 8.94 9.71 13.48
C LEU A 60 9.00 9.08 12.08
N LEU A 61 10.13 8.47 11.71
CA LEU A 61 10.29 7.75 10.44
C LEU A 61 9.74 6.33 10.53
N GLU A 62 9.64 5.78 11.75
CA GLU A 62 9.10 4.45 12.02
C GLU A 62 7.58 4.39 11.91
N ILE A 63 6.88 5.49 12.25
CA ILE A 63 5.42 5.57 12.21
C ILE A 63 4.83 5.13 10.86
N PRO A 64 5.23 5.69 9.69
CA PRO A 64 4.66 5.27 8.42
C PRO A 64 4.94 3.81 8.08
N LEU A 65 6.05 3.23 8.56
CA LEU A 65 6.35 1.81 8.37
C LEU A 65 5.32 0.95 9.10
N HIS A 66 5.14 1.18 10.40
CA HIS A 66 4.18 0.41 11.20
C HIS A 66 2.71 0.70 10.85
N LEU A 67 2.40 1.92 10.36
CA LEU A 67 1.07 2.25 9.85
C LEU A 67 0.73 1.54 8.54
N SER A 68 1.72 1.03 7.81
CA SER A 68 1.47 0.37 6.52
C SER A 68 0.60 -0.87 6.67
N LEU A 69 0.82 -1.69 7.71
CA LEU A 69 0.01 -2.89 7.95
C LEU A 69 -1.48 -2.56 8.17
N PRO A 70 -1.88 -1.73 9.15
CA PRO A 70 -3.30 -1.40 9.33
C PRO A 70 -3.88 -0.69 8.10
N ILE A 71 -3.12 0.15 7.38
CA ILE A 71 -3.59 0.77 6.13
C ILE A 71 -3.93 -0.30 5.09
N ILE A 72 -3.03 -1.25 4.84
CA ILE A 72 -3.25 -2.31 3.83
C ILE A 72 -4.40 -3.23 4.25
N ILE A 73 -4.49 -3.64 5.52
CA ILE A 73 -5.61 -4.46 6.01
C ILE A 73 -6.93 -3.73 5.81
N LEU A 74 -7.02 -2.47 6.24
CA LEU A 74 -8.23 -1.68 6.08
C LEU A 74 -8.58 -1.50 4.61
N LEU A 75 -7.59 -1.27 3.75
CA LEU A 75 -7.81 -1.08 2.31
C LEU A 75 -8.38 -2.33 1.64
N LEU A 76 -7.83 -3.50 1.96
CA LEU A 76 -8.33 -4.79 1.49
C LEU A 76 -9.74 -5.07 2.00
N LEU A 77 -10.03 -4.76 3.27
CA LEU A 77 -11.36 -4.90 3.85
C LEU A 77 -12.37 -3.93 3.23
N THR A 78 -11.97 -2.68 2.95
CA THR A 78 -12.82 -1.70 2.26
C THR A 78 -13.13 -2.14 0.83
N PHE A 79 -12.14 -2.67 0.11
CA PHE A 79 -12.37 -3.21 -1.23
C PHE A 79 -13.27 -4.45 -1.21
N ALA A 80 -13.06 -5.36 -0.25
CA ALA A 80 -13.94 -6.51 -0.04
C ALA A 80 -15.38 -6.07 0.30
N TRP A 81 -15.54 -5.08 1.19
CA TRP A 81 -16.84 -4.49 1.53
C TRP A 81 -17.55 -3.92 0.30
N ALA A 82 -16.81 -3.25 -0.59
CA ALA A 82 -17.36 -2.67 -1.81
C ALA A 82 -17.85 -3.73 -2.81
N SER A 83 -17.29 -4.95 -2.75
CA SER A 83 -17.72 -6.09 -3.58
C SER A 83 -18.91 -6.88 -3.01
N GLY A 84 -19.46 -6.46 -1.86
CA GLY A 84 -20.62 -7.10 -1.21
C GLY A 84 -21.95 -6.85 -1.94
N SER A 85 -22.98 -7.60 -1.57
CA SER A 85 -24.33 -7.47 -2.16
C SER A 85 -25.25 -6.53 -1.36
N THR A 86 -26.38 -6.10 -1.96
CA THR A 86 -27.40 -5.19 -1.39
C THR A 86 -27.91 -5.56 0.02
N GLY A 87 -27.85 -6.85 0.41
CA GLY A 87 -28.27 -7.31 1.73
C GLY A 87 -27.15 -7.39 2.78
N GLU A 88 -25.91 -7.10 2.39
CA GLU A 88 -24.71 -7.31 3.21
C GLU A 88 -24.04 -5.97 3.50
N ASP A 89 -23.92 -5.64 4.79
CA ASP A 89 -23.11 -4.50 5.24
C ASP A 89 -22.15 -4.98 6.32
N PHE A 90 -20.99 -5.48 5.89
CA PHE A 90 -19.98 -5.99 6.80
C PHE A 90 -19.62 -4.93 7.85
N LEU A 91 -19.76 -5.30 9.13
CA LEU A 91 -19.55 -4.43 10.30
C LEU A 91 -20.46 -3.18 10.36
N GLY A 92 -21.49 -3.07 9.51
CA GLY A 92 -22.38 -1.90 9.48
C GLY A 92 -21.70 -0.62 8.98
N ILE A 93 -20.63 -0.74 8.19
CA ILE A 93 -19.80 0.39 7.75
C ILE A 93 -20.62 1.33 6.85
N GLY A 94 -21.37 0.78 5.90
CA GLY A 94 -22.20 1.56 4.99
C GLY A 94 -23.27 2.34 5.74
N GLN A 95 -23.99 1.67 6.64
CA GLN A 95 -25.01 2.32 7.46
C GLN A 95 -24.42 3.41 8.37
N LEU A 96 -23.26 3.15 8.99
CA LEU A 96 -22.56 4.15 9.81
C LEU A 96 -22.21 5.39 8.99
N LEU A 97 -21.59 5.21 7.81
CA LEU A 97 -21.17 6.32 6.97
C LEU A 97 -22.38 7.10 6.41
N SER A 98 -23.44 6.41 5.98
CA SER A 98 -24.69 7.05 5.53
C SER A 98 -25.40 7.81 6.65
N GLY A 99 -25.15 7.47 7.92
CA GLY A 99 -25.63 8.22 9.08
C GLY A 99 -24.79 9.46 9.41
N LEU A 100 -23.51 9.49 9.02
CA LEU A 100 -22.58 10.59 9.30
C LEU A 100 -22.52 11.63 8.18
N PHE A 101 -22.77 11.22 6.93
CA PHE A 101 -22.72 12.10 5.76
C PHE A 101 -24.06 12.10 5.02
N ALA A 102 -24.36 13.20 4.32
CA ALA A 102 -25.50 13.29 3.41
C ALA A 102 -25.22 12.56 2.07
N TYR A 103 -24.74 11.33 2.15
CA TYR A 103 -24.42 10.47 1.02
C TYR A 103 -24.85 9.03 1.33
N ASP A 104 -25.54 8.39 0.40
CA ASP A 104 -25.98 7.00 0.58
C ASP A 104 -24.92 6.04 0.05
N PHE A 105 -24.01 5.62 0.94
CA PHE A 105 -22.88 4.75 0.59
C PHE A 105 -23.33 3.35 0.16
N LEU A 106 -24.46 2.85 0.68
CA LEU A 106 -24.97 1.53 0.32
C LEU A 106 -25.57 1.56 -1.09
N SER A 107 -26.38 2.58 -1.39
CA SER A 107 -26.91 2.79 -2.74
C SER A 107 -25.80 3.04 -3.77
N ALA A 108 -24.79 3.84 -3.40
CA ALA A 108 -23.63 4.08 -4.26
C ALA A 108 -22.86 2.79 -4.57
N ARG A 109 -22.60 1.96 -3.55
CA ARG A 109 -21.95 0.65 -3.73
C ARG A 109 -22.77 -0.26 -4.64
N ASP A 110 -24.08 -0.32 -4.45
CA ASP A 110 -24.97 -1.17 -5.23
C ASP A 110 -25.10 -0.73 -6.70
N SER A 111 -24.74 0.51 -7.01
CA SER A 111 -24.69 1.04 -8.37
C SER A 111 -23.39 0.73 -9.13
N ASN A 112 -22.39 0.14 -8.45
CA ASN A 112 -21.09 -0.18 -9.06
C ASN A 112 -21.23 -1.22 -10.18
N ILE A 113 -20.51 -0.98 -11.27
CA ILE A 113 -20.37 -1.93 -12.38
C ILE A 113 -18.92 -2.43 -12.49
N LEU A 114 -18.69 -3.45 -13.31
CA LEU A 114 -17.39 -4.12 -13.42
C LEU A 114 -16.21 -3.15 -13.65
N ILE A 115 -16.39 -2.11 -14.45
CA ILE A 115 -15.32 -1.14 -14.75
C ILE A 115 -14.92 -0.30 -13.54
N ASP A 116 -15.83 -0.08 -12.59
CA ASP A 116 -15.54 0.66 -11.37
C ASP A 116 -14.61 -0.17 -10.47
N TYR A 117 -14.91 -1.47 -10.34
CA TYR A 117 -14.07 -2.41 -9.60
C TYR A 117 -12.68 -2.56 -10.20
N ILE A 118 -12.51 -2.43 -11.53
CA ILE A 118 -11.18 -2.43 -12.15
C ILE A 118 -10.36 -1.22 -11.68
N GLY A 119 -10.96 -0.04 -11.60
CA GLY A 119 -10.30 1.17 -11.09
C GLY A 119 -9.81 0.98 -9.65
N ALA A 120 -10.69 0.46 -8.79
CA ALA A 120 -10.34 0.14 -7.40
C ALA A 120 -9.28 -0.97 -7.31
N LEU A 121 -9.41 -2.05 -8.09
CA LEU A 121 -8.45 -3.15 -8.10
C LEU A 121 -7.04 -2.65 -8.42
N LEU A 122 -6.91 -1.79 -9.43
CA LEU A 122 -5.63 -1.20 -9.81
C LEU A 122 -5.10 -0.25 -8.73
N GLY A 123 -5.95 0.58 -8.14
CA GLY A 123 -5.54 1.48 -7.03
C GLY A 123 -5.11 0.73 -5.77
N VAL A 124 -5.88 -0.29 -5.37
CA VAL A 124 -5.56 -1.17 -4.24
C VAL A 124 -4.29 -1.96 -4.52
N GLY A 125 -4.16 -2.54 -5.71
CA GLY A 125 -2.97 -3.27 -6.13
C GLY A 125 -1.72 -2.40 -6.12
N PHE A 126 -1.82 -1.15 -6.59
CA PHE A 126 -0.73 -0.18 -6.52
C PHE A 126 -0.31 0.10 -5.07
N MET A 127 -1.25 0.24 -4.14
CA MET A 127 -0.94 0.42 -2.72
C MET A 127 -0.32 -0.82 -2.09
N VAL A 128 -0.84 -2.02 -2.42
CA VAL A 128 -0.28 -3.29 -1.95
C VAL A 128 1.18 -3.43 -2.41
N ALA A 129 1.50 -3.12 -3.66
CA ALA A 129 2.87 -3.16 -4.17
C ALA A 129 3.75 -2.02 -3.61
N GLY A 130 3.30 -0.77 -3.76
CA GLY A 130 4.10 0.42 -3.49
C GLY A 130 4.27 0.74 -2.01
N LEU A 131 3.26 0.48 -1.18
CA LEU A 131 3.33 0.65 0.28
C LEU A 131 3.58 -0.70 0.96
N GLY A 132 2.74 -1.70 0.67
CA GLY A 132 2.77 -2.99 1.37
C GLY A 132 4.06 -3.78 1.15
N THR A 133 4.36 -4.15 -0.09
CA THR A 133 5.55 -4.96 -0.42
C THR A 133 6.85 -4.22 -0.08
N ASN A 134 6.96 -2.93 -0.37
CA ASN A 134 8.16 -2.14 -0.07
C ASN A 134 8.44 -2.03 1.43
N VAL A 135 7.42 -1.70 2.22
CA VAL A 135 7.58 -1.63 3.68
C VAL A 135 7.77 -3.03 4.28
N GLY A 136 7.08 -4.03 3.73
CA GLY A 136 7.25 -5.42 4.14
C GLY A 136 8.67 -5.93 3.92
N HIS A 137 9.30 -5.56 2.80
CA HIS A 137 10.71 -5.81 2.51
C HIS A 137 11.61 -5.15 3.56
N GLU A 138 11.42 -3.86 3.86
CA GLU A 138 12.26 -3.17 4.86
C GLU A 138 12.12 -3.79 6.26
N LEU A 139 10.90 -4.11 6.69
CA LEU A 139 10.65 -4.67 8.01
C LEU A 139 11.21 -6.09 8.18
N THR A 140 11.31 -6.88 7.11
CA THR A 140 11.86 -8.26 7.20
C THR A 140 13.38 -8.30 7.35
N HIS A 141 14.08 -7.22 7.05
CA HIS A 141 15.51 -7.09 7.39
C HIS A 141 15.78 -7.00 8.89
N ARG A 142 14.75 -6.66 9.67
CA ARG A 142 14.87 -6.44 11.12
C ARG A 142 14.73 -7.75 11.89
N ILE A 143 15.56 -8.74 11.57
CA ILE A 143 15.46 -10.13 12.08
C ILE A 143 15.47 -10.30 13.61
N LYS A 144 15.90 -9.27 14.37
CA LYS A 144 15.89 -9.26 15.85
C LYS A 144 14.61 -8.67 16.43
N ASP A 145 13.84 -7.94 15.63
CA ASP A 145 12.56 -7.34 16.00
C ASP A 145 11.41 -8.24 15.53
N ARG A 146 10.74 -8.87 16.50
CA ARG A 146 9.65 -9.81 16.21
C ARG A 146 8.39 -9.11 15.70
N ILE A 147 8.15 -7.86 16.07
CA ILE A 147 6.97 -7.10 15.64
C ILE A 147 7.17 -6.70 14.18
N ALA A 148 8.32 -6.11 13.85
CA ALA A 148 8.66 -5.78 12.47
C ALA A 148 8.59 -7.02 11.55
N MET A 149 9.15 -8.15 11.97
CA MET A 149 9.06 -9.40 11.20
C MET A 149 7.62 -9.90 10.99
N LEU A 150 6.77 -9.78 12.01
CA LEU A 150 5.37 -10.17 11.91
C LEU A 150 4.64 -9.27 10.92
N GLU A 151 4.78 -7.96 11.07
CA GLU A 151 4.15 -6.97 10.20
C GLU A 151 4.62 -7.12 8.75
N GLY A 152 5.93 -7.28 8.54
CA GLY A 152 6.49 -7.45 7.21
C GLY A 152 6.00 -8.70 6.50
N ARG A 153 5.85 -9.82 7.21
CA ARG A 153 5.27 -11.06 6.63
C ARG A 153 3.80 -10.92 6.26
N TRP A 154 3.00 -10.23 7.08
CA TRP A 154 1.60 -9.96 6.75
C TRP A 154 1.44 -8.94 5.62
N LEU A 155 2.33 -7.94 5.54
CA LEU A 155 2.37 -7.03 4.41
C LEU A 155 2.71 -7.76 3.11
N LEU A 156 3.71 -8.64 3.13
CA LEU A 156 4.09 -9.44 1.97
C LEU A 156 3.03 -10.47 1.57
N SER A 157 2.25 -10.99 2.53
CA SER A 157 1.14 -11.90 2.22
C SER A 157 0.00 -11.22 1.46
N ALA A 158 -0.18 -9.90 1.60
CA ALA A 158 -1.12 -9.13 0.79
C ALA A 158 -0.78 -9.17 -0.71
N SER A 159 0.51 -9.36 -1.05
CA SER A 159 1.00 -9.60 -2.41
C SER A 159 1.25 -11.09 -2.73
N CYS A 160 0.73 -12.01 -1.90
CA CYS A 160 0.93 -13.46 -2.01
C CYS A 160 2.40 -13.89 -2.01
N ASN A 161 3.28 -13.16 -1.33
CA ASN A 161 4.74 -13.34 -1.40
C ASN A 161 5.38 -13.42 0.00
N ALA A 162 4.73 -14.10 0.94
CA ALA A 162 5.18 -14.15 2.33
C ALA A 162 6.52 -14.91 2.52
N ASP A 163 6.82 -15.84 1.62
CA ASP A 163 8.06 -16.59 1.54
C ASP A 163 9.27 -15.74 1.16
N PHE A 164 9.06 -14.57 0.54
CA PHE A 164 10.10 -13.57 0.28
C PHE A 164 10.86 -13.19 1.55
N ALA A 165 10.21 -13.15 2.71
CA ALA A 165 10.89 -12.85 3.98
C ALA A 165 11.98 -13.89 4.34
N ILE A 166 11.92 -15.09 3.77
CA ILE A 166 12.93 -16.14 3.97
C ILE A 166 13.98 -16.05 2.86
N GLU A 167 13.54 -16.16 1.60
CA GLU A 167 14.45 -16.21 0.44
C GLU A 167 15.27 -14.93 0.32
N HIS A 168 14.65 -13.76 0.50
CA HIS A 168 15.35 -12.50 0.38
C HIS A 168 16.43 -12.32 1.45
N VAL A 169 16.08 -12.51 2.72
CA VAL A 169 16.95 -12.17 3.85
C VAL A 169 18.01 -13.24 4.09
N TYR A 170 17.66 -14.52 3.96
CA TYR A 170 18.57 -15.65 4.25
C TYR A 170 19.14 -16.31 3.00
N GLY A 171 18.61 -16.00 1.81
CA GLY A 171 19.15 -16.40 0.51
C GLY A 171 19.83 -15.21 -0.17
N HIS A 172 19.05 -14.40 -0.90
CA HIS A 172 19.54 -13.29 -1.72
C HIS A 172 20.57 -12.42 -1.00
N HIS A 173 20.28 -11.86 0.18
CA HIS A 173 21.25 -10.99 0.89
C HIS A 173 22.54 -11.69 1.33
N VAL A 174 22.53 -13.02 1.47
CA VAL A 174 23.72 -13.80 1.83
C VAL A 174 24.59 -14.08 0.60
N THR A 175 23.99 -14.28 -0.57
CA THR A 175 24.68 -14.68 -1.80
C THR A 175 24.60 -13.64 -2.92
N VAL A 176 24.09 -12.44 -2.66
CA VAL A 176 23.91 -11.38 -3.66
C VAL A 176 25.22 -11.09 -4.39
N GLY A 177 25.15 -11.04 -5.72
CA GLY A 177 26.31 -10.84 -6.58
C GLY A 177 27.11 -12.10 -6.89
N THR A 178 26.68 -13.29 -6.46
CA THR A 178 27.30 -14.57 -6.81
C THR A 178 26.41 -15.40 -7.75
N ASP A 179 26.98 -16.46 -8.34
CA ASP A 179 26.25 -17.41 -9.18
C ASP A 179 25.19 -18.22 -8.40
N ASP A 180 25.25 -18.21 -7.05
CA ASP A 180 24.32 -18.93 -6.18
C ASP A 180 23.04 -18.12 -5.87
N ASP A 181 23.03 -16.81 -6.16
CA ASP A 181 21.84 -15.97 -6.02
C ASP A 181 20.99 -16.03 -7.30
N PRO A 182 19.76 -16.59 -7.25
CA PRO A 182 18.90 -16.68 -8.43
C PRO A 182 18.42 -15.32 -8.95
N ALA A 183 18.49 -14.26 -8.14
CA ALA A 183 18.07 -12.91 -8.52
C ALA A 183 19.22 -12.05 -9.08
N THR A 184 20.47 -12.49 -8.95
CA THR A 184 21.62 -11.77 -9.51
C THR A 184 21.72 -12.04 -11.01
N ALA A 185 21.63 -10.98 -11.82
CA ALA A 185 21.85 -11.06 -13.26
C ALA A 185 23.31 -11.47 -13.55
N ARG A 186 23.49 -12.45 -14.46
CA ARG A 186 24.85 -12.88 -14.81
C ARG A 186 25.50 -11.87 -15.73
N LYS A 187 26.84 -11.82 -15.68
CA LYS A 187 27.61 -10.93 -16.54
C LYS A 187 27.30 -11.20 -18.02
N GLY A 188 26.72 -10.22 -18.69
CA GLY A 188 26.38 -10.28 -20.11
C GLY A 188 24.93 -10.67 -20.41
N GLU A 189 24.07 -10.84 -19.40
CA GLU A 189 22.63 -10.97 -19.56
C GLU A 189 21.99 -9.56 -19.52
N ASN A 190 21.80 -8.95 -20.69
CA ASN A 190 21.01 -7.71 -20.92
C ASN A 190 20.18 -7.87 -22.20
#